data_AF-A0A969Z1F4-F1
#
_entry.id   AF-A0A969Z1F4-F1
#
_cell.length_a   1.000
_cell.length_b   1.000
_cell.length_c   1.000
_cell.angle_alpha   90.00
_cell.angle_beta   90.00
_cell.angle_gamma   90.00
#
_symmetry.space_group_name_H-M   'P 1'
#
loop_
_entity.id
_entity.type
_entity.pdbx_description
1 polymer ?
#
loop_
_entity_poly.entity_id
_entity_poly.type
_entity_poly.pdbx_seq_one_letter_code
_entity_poly.pdbx_strand_id
1 'polypeptide(L)'
;GKDLAEAIFMARDAIGLWGITTQDDGRLIPEPSTSEPAHKAGEIVSWVDIDFDKYRRANDLSTMRINVSVPKYLKTLGDEAGINFSQTLQQALKQQLEIPE
;
A
#
# COMPACT_ATOMS: atom_id res chain seq x y z
N GLY A 1 17.94 -7.96 -9.69
CA GLY A 1 17.04 -8.80 -10.49
C GLY A 1 17.88 -9.74 -11.31
N LYS A 2 17.29 -10.83 -11.78
CA LYS A 2 17.86 -11.68 -12.83
C LYS A 2 17.78 -11.00 -14.19
N ASP A 3 16.80 -10.11 -14.37
CA ASP A 3 16.67 -9.22 -15.51
C ASP A 3 16.41 -7.77 -15.08
N LEU A 4 16.38 -6.86 -16.06
CA LEU A 4 16.17 -5.43 -15.85
C LEU A 4 14.80 -5.13 -15.23
N ALA A 5 13.75 -5.83 -15.64
CA ALA A 5 12.39 -5.62 -15.13
C ALA A 5 12.29 -6.01 -13.65
N GLU A 6 12.85 -7.17 -13.28
CA GLU A 6 12.92 -7.64 -11.90
C GLU A 6 13.85 -6.76 -11.05
N ALA A 7 14.92 -6.21 -11.64
CA ALA A 7 15.79 -5.24 -10.96
C ALA A 7 15.03 -3.94 -10.62
N ILE A 8 14.25 -3.40 -11.56
CA ILE A 8 13.41 -2.21 -11.33
C ILE A 8 12.32 -2.53 -10.31
N PHE A 9 11.68 -3.70 -10.40
CA PHE A 9 10.66 -4.14 -9.46
C PHE A 9 11.21 -4.23 -8.03
N MET A 10 12.35 -4.91 -7.84
CA MET A 10 12.98 -5.02 -6.53
C MET A 10 13.51 -3.68 -6.01
N ALA A 11 13.97 -2.78 -6.89
CA ALA A 11 14.35 -1.43 -6.48
C ALA A 11 13.14 -0.66 -5.95
N ARG A 12 12.00 -0.72 -6.63
CA ARG A 12 10.76 -0.09 -6.16
C ARG A 12 10.30 -0.66 -4.82
N ASP A 13 10.36 -1.97 -4.65
CA ASP A 13 9.98 -2.63 -3.39
C ASP A 13 10.91 -2.22 -2.23
N ALA A 14 12.23 -2.22 -2.47
CA ALA A 14 13.21 -1.81 -1.47
C ALA A 14 13.07 -0.34 -1.05
N ILE A 15 12.84 0.57 -2.01
CA ILE A 15 12.58 1.98 -1.72
C ILE A 15 11.28 2.12 -0.91
N GLY A 16 10.24 1.38 -1.28
CA GLY A 16 8.94 1.40 -0.60
C GLY A 16 9.05 1.01 0.86
N LEU A 17 9.67 -0.15 1.12
CA LEU A 17 9.91 -0.65 2.46
C LEU A 17 10.74 0.33 3.29
N TRP A 18 11.84 0.83 2.73
CA TRP A 18 12.69 1.81 3.43
C TRP A 18 11.95 3.11 3.73
N GLY A 19 11.15 3.62 2.79
CA GLY A 19 10.41 4.87 2.96
C GLY A 19 9.34 4.78 4.03
N ILE A 20 8.55 3.69 4.07
CA ILE A 20 7.53 3.50 5.12
C ILE A 20 8.18 3.36 6.50
N THR A 21 9.29 2.62 6.63
CA THR A 21 10.01 2.49 7.89
C THR A 21 10.58 3.83 8.34
N THR A 22 11.12 4.62 7.39
CA THR A 22 11.65 5.96 7.66
C THR A 22 10.55 6.91 8.15
N GLN A 23 9.36 6.86 7.54
CA GLN A 23 8.19 7.62 7.99
C GLN A 23 7.71 7.19 9.39
N ASP A 24 7.66 5.89 9.66
CA ASP A 24 7.24 5.35 10.94
C ASP A 24 8.23 5.69 12.08
N ASP A 25 9.52 5.82 11.76
CA ASP A 25 10.57 6.34 12.64
C ASP A 25 10.49 7.87 12.85
N GLY A 26 9.53 8.56 12.23
CA GLY A 26 9.35 10.01 12.30
C GLY A 26 10.40 10.81 11.53
N ARG A 27 11.12 10.17 10.61
CA ARG A 27 12.14 10.81 9.77
C ARG A 27 11.54 11.27 8.45
N LEU A 28 12.11 12.33 7.89
CA LEU A 28 11.70 12.85 6.59
C LEU A 28 12.31 12.02 5.46
N ILE A 29 11.51 11.76 4.42
CA ILE A 29 12.01 11.18 3.17
C ILE A 29 12.80 12.27 2.43
N PRO A 30 14.03 11.98 1.98
CA PRO A 30 14.83 12.93 1.22
C PRO A 30 14.18 13.24 -0.13
N GLU A 31 14.43 14.46 -0.63
CA GLU A 31 13.97 14.88 -1.95
C GLU A 31 14.53 13.96 -3.05
N PRO A 32 13.75 13.67 -4.11
CA PRO A 32 14.21 12.89 -5.24
C PRO A 32 15.46 13.49 -5.88
N SER A 33 16.34 12.63 -6.38
CA SER A 33 17.51 13.09 -7.14
C SER A 33 17.07 13.74 -8.45
N THR A 34 17.74 14.84 -8.82
CA THR A 34 17.46 15.59 -10.06
C THR A 34 18.48 15.33 -11.17
N SER A 35 19.60 14.70 -10.85
CA SER A 35 20.66 14.34 -11.79
C SER A 35 21.03 12.87 -11.65
N GLU A 36 21.55 12.32 -12.74
CA GLU A 36 22.08 10.96 -12.71
C GLU A 36 23.34 10.89 -11.82
N PRO A 37 23.47 9.84 -11.00
CA PRO A 37 24.69 9.62 -10.22
C PRO A 37 25.86 9.24 -11.13
N ALA A 38 27.08 9.45 -10.63
CA ALA A 38 28.29 9.01 -11.32
C ALA A 38 28.25 7.48 -11.53
N HIS A 39 28.42 7.05 -12.77
CA HIS A 39 28.37 5.64 -13.18
C HIS A 39 29.58 5.30 -14.07
N LYS A 40 29.96 4.03 -14.11
CA LYS A 40 31.06 3.53 -14.92
C LYS A 40 30.59 3.12 -16.31
N ALA A 41 31.54 3.02 -17.25
CA ALA A 41 31.27 2.45 -18.57
C ALA A 41 30.76 1.00 -18.42
N GLY A 42 29.56 0.73 -18.93
CA GLY A 42 28.89 -0.58 -18.83
C GLY A 42 27.80 -0.67 -17.75
N GLU A 43 27.61 0.37 -16.95
CA GLU A 43 26.48 0.47 -16.00
C GLU A 43 25.26 1.12 -16.67
N ILE A 44 24.05 0.74 -16.20
CA ILE A 44 22.78 1.27 -16.70
C ILE A 44 22.13 2.06 -15.57
N VAL A 45 21.82 3.33 -15.82
CA VAL A 45 21.05 4.17 -14.91
C VAL A 45 19.58 4.14 -15.32
N SER A 46 18.69 3.91 -14.36
CA SER A 46 17.24 3.95 -14.56
C SER A 46 16.57 4.71 -13.43
N TRP A 47 15.61 5.55 -13.79
CA TRP A 47 14.74 6.20 -12.84
C TRP A 47 13.67 5.22 -12.33
N VAL A 48 13.34 5.33 -11.04
CA VAL A 48 12.30 4.51 -10.40
C VAL A 48 11.34 5.45 -9.69
N ASP A 49 10.07 5.38 -10.08
CA ASP A 49 8.96 6.07 -9.43
C ASP A 49 8.38 5.22 -8.30
N ILE A 50 7.97 5.89 -7.23
CA ILE A 50 7.25 5.27 -6.12
C ILE A 50 6.28 6.25 -5.47
N ASP A 51 5.11 5.75 -5.13
CA ASP A 51 4.11 6.42 -4.32
C ASP A 51 4.08 5.72 -2.96
N PHE A 52 4.63 6.38 -1.92
CA PHE A 52 4.71 5.82 -0.57
C PHE A 52 3.33 5.60 0.05
N ASP A 53 2.34 6.44 -0.24
CA ASP A 53 0.97 6.29 0.29
C ASP A 53 0.26 5.10 -0.35
N LYS A 54 0.48 4.88 -1.65
CA LYS A 54 -0.02 3.70 -2.36
C LYS A 54 0.70 2.45 -1.89
N TYR A 55 2.03 2.49 -1.73
CA TYR A 55 2.82 1.36 -1.25
C TYR A 55 2.45 0.98 0.19
N ARG A 56 2.23 1.97 1.06
CA ARG A 56 1.75 1.76 2.43
C ARG A 56 0.36 1.12 2.42
N ARG A 57 -0.60 1.64 1.66
CA ARG A 57 -1.95 1.03 1.58
C ARG A 57 -1.94 -0.40 1.04
N ALA A 58 -1.03 -0.74 0.12
CA ALA A 58 -0.92 -2.08 -0.44
C ALA A 58 -0.25 -3.09 0.51
N ASN A 59 0.69 -2.61 1.35
CA ASN A 59 1.47 -3.47 2.25
C ASN A 59 1.05 -3.39 3.73
N ASP A 60 0.21 -2.42 4.09
CA ASP A 60 -0.39 -2.31 5.41
C ASP A 60 -1.52 -3.32 5.54
N LEU A 61 -1.13 -4.56 5.84
CA LEU A 61 -2.03 -5.68 6.17
C LEU A 61 -2.58 -5.56 7.60
N SER A 62 -2.31 -4.46 8.31
CA SER A 62 -2.78 -4.31 9.69
C SER A 62 -4.29 -4.08 9.70
N THR A 63 -5.03 -5.03 10.25
CA THR A 63 -6.47 -4.91 10.43
C THR A 63 -6.76 -4.13 11.71
N MET A 64 -7.27 -2.90 11.59
CA MET A 64 -7.79 -2.17 12.73
C MET A 64 -9.26 -2.51 12.98
N ARG A 65 -9.61 -2.88 14.22
CA ARG A 65 -10.99 -3.17 14.61
C ARG A 65 -11.81 -1.87 14.71
N ILE A 66 -12.90 -1.78 13.96
CA ILE A 66 -13.88 -0.69 14.03
C ILE A 66 -15.12 -1.20 14.77
N ASN A 67 -15.61 -0.46 15.77
CA ASN A 67 -16.91 -0.73 16.40
C ASN A 67 -17.98 0.12 15.71
N VAL A 68 -18.97 -0.52 15.08
CA VAL A 68 -20.06 0.15 14.36
C VAL A 68 -21.41 -0.10 15.04
N SER A 69 -22.27 0.91 15.07
CA SER A 69 -23.64 0.81 15.56
C SER A 69 -24.58 0.59 14.38
N VAL A 70 -25.34 -0.50 14.42
CA VAL A 70 -26.35 -0.85 13.41
C VAL A 70 -27.72 -1.04 14.06
N PRO A 71 -28.83 -0.70 13.37
CA PRO A 71 -30.17 -0.99 13.86
C PRO A 71 -30.36 -2.48 14.19
N LYS A 72 -31.08 -2.78 15.28
CA LYS A 72 -31.27 -4.16 15.76
C LYS A 72 -31.85 -5.09 14.69
N TYR A 73 -32.83 -4.62 13.92
CA TYR A 73 -33.45 -5.41 12.86
C TYR A 73 -32.44 -5.83 11.78
N LEU A 74 -31.50 -4.94 11.43
CA LEU A 74 -30.50 -5.17 10.40
C LEU A 74 -29.45 -6.19 10.86
N LYS A 75 -29.07 -6.12 12.14
CA LYS A 75 -28.20 -7.13 12.76
C LYS A 75 -28.85 -8.51 12.72
N THR A 76 -30.12 -8.61 13.12
CA THR A 76 -30.86 -9.88 13.12
C THR A 76 -30.98 -10.47 11.72
N LEU A 77 -31.40 -9.68 10.73
CA LEU A 77 -31.50 -10.14 9.34
C LEU A 77 -30.13 -10.55 8.77
N GLY A 78 -29.07 -9.81 9.09
CA GLY A 78 -27.73 -10.14 8.63
C GLY A 78 -27.20 -11.45 9.24
N ASP A 79 -27.47 -11.70 10.52
CA ASP A 79 -27.11 -12.97 11.15
C ASP A 79 -27.89 -14.16 10.57
N GLU A 80 -29.20 -14.00 10.35
CA GLU A 80 -30.06 -15.03 9.75
C GLU A 80 -29.64 -15.36 8.31
N ALA A 81 -29.16 -14.36 7.56
CA ALA A 81 -28.63 -14.51 6.22
C ALA A 81 -27.14 -14.94 6.19
N GLY A 82 -26.49 -15.09 7.35
CA GLY A 82 -25.08 -15.49 7.44
C GLY A 82 -24.08 -14.45 6.91
N ILE A 83 -24.42 -13.16 6.97
CA ILE A 83 -23.60 -12.07 6.44
C ILE A 83 -22.39 -11.80 7.35
N ASN A 84 -21.19 -11.76 6.76
CA ASN A 84 -20.00 -11.28 7.45
C ASN A 84 -19.91 -9.76 7.41
N PHE A 85 -20.41 -9.10 8.46
CA PHE A 85 -20.42 -7.64 8.58
C PHE A 85 -19.04 -6.99 8.36
N SER A 86 -17.96 -7.62 8.80
CA SER A 86 -16.61 -7.07 8.62
C SER A 86 -16.22 -7.07 7.15
N GLN A 87 -16.43 -8.19 6.45
CA GLN A 87 -16.14 -8.30 5.03
C GLN A 87 -17.03 -7.39 4.18
N THR A 88 -18.33 -7.35 4.48
CA THR A 88 -19.28 -6.48 3.79
C THR A 88 -18.92 -5.01 3.97
N LEU A 89 -18.52 -4.59 5.17
CA LEU A 89 -18.07 -3.22 5.43
C LEU A 89 -16.79 -2.90 4.64
N GLN A 90 -15.82 -3.81 4.61
CA GLN A 90 -14.57 -3.63 3.84
C GLN A 90 -14.85 -3.49 2.34
N GLN A 91 -15.72 -4.34 1.78
CA GLN A 91 -16.10 -4.27 0.36
C GLN A 91 -16.82 -2.95 0.03
N ALA A 92 -17.78 -2.55 0.87
CA ALA A 92 -18.50 -1.30 0.68
C ALA A 92 -17.57 -0.08 0.77
N LEU A 93 -16.61 -0.08 1.70
CA LEU A 93 -15.61 0.97 1.83
C LEU A 93 -14.67 1.01 0.61
N LYS A 94 -14.18 -0.13 0.13
CA LYS A 94 -13.35 -0.19 -1.10
C LYS A 94 -14.10 0.38 -2.30
N GLN A 95 -15.38 0.04 -2.46
CA GLN A 95 -16.24 0.59 -3.52
C GLN A 95 -16.42 2.11 -3.40
N GLN A 96 -16.72 2.63 -2.20
CA GLN A 96 -16.92 4.07 -2.00
C GLN A 96 -15.64 4.89 -2.17
N LEU A 97 -14.48 4.29 -1.90
CA LEU A 97 -13.17 4.94 -2.00
C LEU A 97 -12.47 4.70 -3.34
N GLU A 98 -13.14 4.05 -4.30
CA GLU A 98 -12.61 3.74 -5.63
C GLU A 98 -11.26 2.96 -5.59
N ILE A 99 -11.10 2.09 -4.58
CA ILE A 99 -9.90 1.26 -4.43
C ILE A 99 -10.10 -0.04 -5.20
N PRO A 100 -9.24 -0.39 -6.18
CA PRO A 100 -9.34 -1.65 -6.93
C PRO A 100 -9.20 -2.87 -6.01
N GLU A 101 -9.87 -3.98 -6.37
CA GLU A 101 -9.90 -5.22 -5.60
C GLU A 101 -8.52 -5.81 -5.29
#